data_AF-A0A6A4GX98-F1
#
_entry.id   AF-A0A6A4GX98-F1
#
_cell.length_a   1.000
_cell.length_b   1.000
_cell.length_c   1.000
_cell.angle_alpha   90.00
_cell.angle_beta   90.00
_cell.angle_gamma   90.00
#
_symmetry.space_group_name_H-M   'P 1'
#
loop_
_entity.id
_entity.type
_entity.pdbx_description
1 polymer ?
#
loop_
_entity_poly.entity_id
_entity_poly.type
_entity_poly.pdbx_seq_one_letter_code
_entity_poly.pdbx_strand_id
1 'polypeptide(L)'
;MRTLSRLSCPLSLATSPSTKLVHEVEQRNRLKLILPWLEARVQAGSQDAALYNAIAKIYIDSNNNPEAFLKDNNLYEPLQQARYLVKRRQPELWAQVLVSDNLHRRALIDQIVATALPESTDPDDVSVTVKAFLTADLPIELIELLEKIIIEPSFV
;
A
#
# COMPACT_ATOMS: atom_id res chain seq x y z
N MET A 1 10.70 38.88 -18.44
CA MET A 1 11.30 38.23 -17.25
C MET A 1 10.20 37.49 -16.51
N ARG A 2 10.39 36.19 -16.28
CA ARG A 2 9.40 35.26 -15.72
C ARG A 2 9.25 35.49 -14.21
N THR A 3 8.02 35.62 -13.72
CA THR A 3 7.67 35.16 -12.36
C THR A 3 6.33 34.46 -12.44
N LEU A 4 6.42 33.14 -12.33
CA LEU A 4 5.32 32.18 -12.39
C LEU A 4 4.41 32.39 -11.18
N SER A 5 3.13 32.65 -11.44
CA SER A 5 2.06 32.48 -10.48
C SER A 5 2.07 31.03 -9.98
N ARG A 6 2.52 30.81 -8.75
CA ARG A 6 2.22 29.59 -7.99
C ARG A 6 0.72 29.61 -7.69
N LEU A 7 -0.07 29.16 -8.65
CA LEU A 7 -1.44 28.72 -8.40
C LEU A 7 -1.35 27.42 -7.60
N SER A 8 -1.53 27.55 -6.30
CA SER A 8 -1.94 26.47 -5.42
C SER A 8 -3.34 26.05 -5.85
N CYS A 9 -3.45 25.02 -6.68
CA CYS A 9 -4.72 24.35 -6.97
C CYS A 9 -5.05 23.39 -5.82
N PRO A 10 -6.18 23.57 -5.11
CA PRO A 10 -6.70 22.56 -4.21
C PRO A 10 -7.41 21.47 -5.02
N LEU A 11 -7.06 20.21 -4.73
CA LEU A 11 -7.94 19.04 -4.90
C LEU A 11 -8.68 18.94 -6.24
N SER A 12 -7.97 18.49 -7.27
CA SER A 12 -8.58 17.72 -8.34
C SER A 12 -7.70 16.51 -8.58
N LEU A 13 -8.24 15.32 -8.35
CA LEU A 13 -7.66 14.03 -8.71
C LEU A 13 -7.49 13.98 -10.24
N ALA A 14 -6.45 14.65 -10.73
CA ALA A 14 -5.96 14.45 -12.07
C ALA A 14 -5.51 13.00 -12.13
N THR A 15 -6.37 12.14 -12.65
CA THR A 15 -5.98 10.79 -13.06
C THR A 15 -5.01 10.95 -14.22
N SER A 16 -3.73 11.09 -13.87
CA SER A 16 -2.63 11.15 -14.82
C SER A 16 -2.77 9.97 -15.79
N PRO A 17 -2.41 10.13 -17.07
CA PRO A 17 -2.52 9.05 -18.05
C PRO A 17 -1.77 7.78 -17.60
N SER A 18 -0.69 7.95 -16.83
CA SER A 18 0.02 6.90 -16.10
C SER A 18 -0.86 6.15 -15.11
N THR A 19 -1.62 6.84 -14.26
CA THR A 19 -2.55 6.24 -13.29
C THR A 19 -3.59 5.36 -13.97
N LYS A 20 -4.19 5.84 -15.07
CA LYS A 20 -5.19 5.06 -15.83
C LYS A 20 -4.57 3.80 -16.43
N LEU A 21 -3.38 3.92 -17.01
CA LEU A 21 -2.68 2.77 -17.61
C LEU A 21 -2.33 1.73 -16.55
N VAL A 22 -1.77 2.16 -15.41
CA VAL A 22 -1.45 1.27 -14.28
C VAL A 22 -2.69 0.51 -13.84
N HIS A 23 -3.81 1.22 -13.65
CA HIS A 23 -5.05 0.61 -13.21
C HIS A 23 -5.60 -0.43 -14.20
N GLU A 24 -5.64 -0.12 -15.49
CA GLU A 24 -6.08 -1.05 -16.54
C GLU A 24 -5.21 -2.31 -16.62
N VAL A 25 -3.89 -2.13 -16.48
CA VAL A 25 -2.94 -3.25 -16.53
C VAL A 25 -3.02 -4.09 -15.25
N GLU A 26 -3.28 -3.46 -14.10
CA GLU A 26 -3.55 -4.11 -12.82
C GLU A 26 -4.79 -5.01 -12.88
N GLN A 27 -5.92 -4.49 -13.37
CA GLN A 27 -7.16 -5.26 -13.49
C GLN A 27 -6.99 -6.52 -14.36
N ARG A 28 -6.05 -6.50 -15.30
CA ARG A 28 -5.75 -7.63 -16.20
C ARG A 28 -4.69 -8.57 -15.65
N ASN A 29 -4.20 -8.32 -14.44
CA ASN A 29 -3.09 -9.06 -13.82
C ASN A 29 -1.82 -9.08 -14.69
N ARG A 30 -1.54 -7.97 -15.40
CA ARG A 30 -0.44 -7.84 -16.39
C ARG A 30 0.64 -6.83 -15.99
N LEU A 31 0.68 -6.42 -14.73
CA LEU A 31 1.61 -5.38 -14.24
C LEU A 31 3.08 -5.69 -14.56
N LYS A 32 3.48 -6.97 -14.51
CA LYS A 32 4.85 -7.39 -14.84
C LYS A 32 5.28 -7.03 -16.28
N LEU A 33 4.35 -6.93 -17.23
CA LEU A 33 4.67 -6.60 -18.63
C LEU A 33 5.13 -5.16 -18.81
N ILE A 34 4.65 -4.25 -17.95
CA ILE A 34 4.99 -2.82 -18.02
C ILE A 34 6.10 -2.43 -17.03
N LEU A 35 6.69 -3.38 -16.30
CA LEU A 35 7.74 -3.10 -15.31
C LEU A 35 8.90 -2.26 -15.90
N PRO A 36 9.47 -2.59 -17.08
CA PRO A 36 10.55 -1.79 -17.65
C PRO A 36 10.12 -0.34 -17.96
N TRP A 37 8.85 -0.14 -18.32
CA TRP A 37 8.28 1.18 -18.57
C TRP A 37 8.08 1.97 -17.26
N LEU A 38 7.63 1.31 -16.19
CA LEU A 38 7.48 1.91 -14.86
C LEU A 38 8.83 2.36 -14.31
N GLU A 39 9.85 1.49 -14.36
CA GLU A 39 11.21 1.79 -13.90
C GLU A 39 11.83 2.95 -14.70
N ALA A 40 11.66 2.97 -16.04
CA ALA A 40 12.14 4.07 -16.87
C ALA A 40 11.49 5.43 -16.52
N ARG A 41 10.21 5.43 -16.13
CA ARG A 41 9.51 6.66 -15.68
C ARG A 41 10.00 7.13 -14.32
N VAL A 42 10.26 6.21 -13.39
CA VAL A 42 10.85 6.53 -12.08
C VAL A 42 12.27 7.08 -12.26
N GLN A 43 13.10 6.45 -13.10
CA GLN A 43 14.45 6.93 -13.42
C GLN A 43 14.44 8.30 -14.12
N ALA A 44 13.41 8.61 -14.90
CA ALA A 44 13.21 9.93 -15.49
C ALA A 44 12.78 11.00 -14.47
N GLY A 45 12.69 10.67 -13.18
CA GLY A 45 12.34 11.59 -12.09
C GLY A 45 10.84 11.76 -11.86
N SER A 46 10.01 10.82 -12.34
CA SER A 46 8.57 10.87 -12.06
C SER A 46 8.30 10.61 -10.58
N GLN A 47 7.46 11.46 -9.98
CA GLN A 47 7.00 11.35 -8.59
C GLN A 47 5.54 10.89 -8.48
N ASP A 48 4.99 10.29 -9.54
CA ASP A 48 3.59 9.83 -9.56
C ASP A 48 3.41 8.59 -8.69
N ALA A 49 2.63 8.71 -7.62
CA ALA A 49 2.37 7.64 -6.66
C ALA A 49 1.81 6.37 -7.30
N ALA A 50 1.05 6.48 -8.39
CA ALA A 50 0.52 5.32 -9.10
C ALA A 50 1.63 4.42 -9.66
N LEU A 51 2.76 5.01 -10.08
CA LEU A 51 3.91 4.26 -10.58
C LEU A 51 4.60 3.50 -9.44
N TYR A 52 4.85 4.17 -8.31
CA TYR A 52 5.47 3.54 -7.14
C TYR A 52 4.58 2.45 -6.56
N ASN A 53 3.26 2.69 -6.51
CA ASN A 53 2.29 1.69 -6.09
C ASN A 53 2.34 0.44 -6.99
N ALA A 54 2.40 0.63 -8.32
CA ALA A 54 2.48 -0.47 -9.27
C ALA A 54 3.77 -1.29 -9.13
N ILE A 55 4.91 -0.61 -8.98
CA ILE A 55 6.22 -1.26 -8.80
C ILE A 55 6.24 -2.04 -7.48
N ALA A 56 5.76 -1.45 -6.39
CA ALA A 56 5.64 -2.14 -5.10
C ALA A 56 4.83 -3.43 -5.23
N LYS A 57 3.66 -3.35 -5.88
CA LYS A 57 2.81 -4.53 -6.14
C LYS A 57 3.55 -5.59 -6.94
N ILE A 58 4.27 -5.21 -8.01
CA ILE A 58 5.05 -6.15 -8.83
C ILE A 58 6.17 -6.82 -8.03
N TYR A 59 6.87 -6.07 -7.18
CA TYR A 59 7.98 -6.58 -6.38
C TYR A 59 7.48 -7.57 -5.33
N ILE A 60 6.33 -7.28 -4.70
CA ILE A 60 5.61 -8.21 -3.84
C ILE A 60 5.20 -9.47 -4.62
N ASP A 61 4.58 -9.30 -5.79
CA ASP A 61 4.15 -10.39 -6.69
C ASP A 61 5.26 -11.28 -7.23
N SER A 62 6.47 -10.73 -7.30
CA SER A 62 7.63 -11.41 -7.87
C SER A 62 8.56 -11.95 -6.80
N ASN A 63 8.22 -11.75 -5.53
CA ASN A 63 9.10 -12.00 -4.39
C ASN A 63 10.50 -11.40 -4.59
N ASN A 64 10.56 -10.22 -5.22
CA ASN A 64 11.80 -9.56 -5.60
C ASN A 64 12.10 -8.43 -4.63
N ASN A 65 12.57 -8.79 -3.43
CA ASN A 65 12.95 -7.88 -2.35
C ASN A 65 11.98 -6.68 -2.17
N PRO A 66 10.66 -6.92 -1.98
CA PRO A 66 9.67 -5.85 -1.83
C PRO A 66 9.98 -4.92 -0.64
N GLU A 67 10.66 -5.46 0.37
CA GLU A 67 11.13 -4.73 1.53
C GLU A 67 11.97 -3.49 1.19
N ALA A 68 13.01 -3.64 0.35
CA ALA A 68 13.91 -2.53 0.02
C ALA A 68 13.12 -1.39 -0.64
N PHE A 69 12.22 -1.73 -1.55
CA PHE A 69 11.38 -0.74 -2.21
C PHE A 69 10.44 -0.04 -1.23
N LEU A 70 9.77 -0.80 -0.36
CA LEU A 70 8.83 -0.24 0.63
C LEU A 70 9.53 0.56 1.74
N LYS A 71 10.80 0.28 2.05
CA LYS A 71 11.58 1.03 3.03
C LYS A 71 12.16 2.32 2.47
N ASP A 72 12.65 2.29 1.23
CA ASP A 72 13.41 3.40 0.66
C ASP A 72 12.55 4.45 -0.07
N ASN A 73 11.29 4.12 -0.38
CA ASN A 73 10.42 4.99 -1.18
C ASN A 73 9.24 5.51 -0.36
N ASN A 74 9.07 6.84 -0.31
CA ASN A 74 7.93 7.48 0.38
C ASN A 74 6.88 8.06 -0.59
N LEU A 75 6.95 7.68 -1.87
CA LEU A 75 6.09 8.23 -2.92
C LEU A 75 4.87 7.34 -3.21
N TYR A 76 4.73 6.19 -2.55
CA TYR A 76 3.56 5.33 -2.66
C TYR A 76 2.45 5.78 -1.70
N GLU A 77 1.22 5.36 -1.96
CA GLU A 77 0.08 5.63 -1.06
C GLU A 77 -0.01 4.55 0.03
N PRO A 78 0.17 4.87 1.32
CA PRO A 78 0.21 3.87 2.39
C PRO A 78 -1.07 3.03 2.48
N LEU A 79 -2.24 3.65 2.27
CA LEU A 79 -3.52 2.95 2.27
C LEU A 79 -3.60 1.88 1.16
N GLN A 80 -3.09 2.20 -0.03
CA GLN A 80 -3.11 1.27 -1.15
C GLN A 80 -2.19 0.07 -0.89
N GLN A 81 -1.04 0.32 -0.24
CA GLN A 81 -0.14 -0.76 0.18
C GLN A 81 -0.73 -1.59 1.32
N ALA A 82 -1.38 -0.97 2.31
CA ALA A 82 -2.09 -1.67 3.39
C ALA A 82 -3.15 -2.63 2.86
N ARG A 83 -4.04 -2.16 1.96
CA ARG A 83 -5.05 -3.00 1.31
C ARG A 83 -4.44 -4.17 0.54
N TYR A 84 -3.33 -3.92 -0.14
CA TYR A 84 -2.67 -4.94 -0.94
C TYR A 84 -1.94 -5.98 -0.07
N LEU A 85 -1.28 -5.55 1.01
CA LEU A 85 -0.64 -6.41 2.01
C LEU A 85 -1.64 -7.39 2.65
N VAL A 86 -2.81 -6.87 3.06
CA VAL A 86 -3.91 -7.67 3.63
C VAL A 86 -4.38 -8.72 2.63
N LYS A 87 -4.72 -8.31 1.41
CA LYS A 87 -5.19 -9.23 0.35
C LYS A 87 -4.18 -10.30 -0.05
N ARG A 88 -2.87 -10.03 0.07
CA ARG A 88 -1.81 -10.97 -0.31
C ARG A 88 -1.65 -12.11 0.67
N ARG A 89 -1.95 -11.89 1.95
CA ARG A 89 -1.88 -12.92 3.01
C ARG A 89 -0.52 -13.64 3.11
N GLN A 90 0.58 -12.99 2.73
CA GLN A 90 1.92 -13.59 2.71
C GLN A 90 2.65 -13.34 4.05
N PRO A 91 2.84 -14.36 4.91
CA PRO A 91 3.42 -14.17 6.24
C PRO A 91 4.84 -13.56 6.22
N GLU A 92 5.66 -13.93 5.23
CA GLU A 92 7.03 -13.43 5.08
C GLU A 92 7.04 -11.93 4.81
N LEU A 93 6.08 -11.44 4.01
CA LEU A 93 5.93 -10.02 3.72
C LEU A 93 5.50 -9.23 4.97
N TRP A 94 4.58 -9.79 5.76
CA TRP A 94 4.17 -9.21 7.05
C TRP A 94 5.35 -9.09 8.02
N ALA A 95 6.17 -10.13 8.13
CA ALA A 95 7.36 -10.11 8.98
C ALA A 95 8.35 -9.01 8.57
N GLN A 96 8.48 -8.73 7.27
CA GLN A 96 9.38 -7.69 6.75
C GLN A 96 8.84 -6.28 6.95
N VAL A 97 7.55 -6.04 6.72
CA VAL A 97 6.97 -4.69 6.78
C VAL A 97 6.68 -4.24 8.22
N LEU A 98 6.49 -5.19 9.14
CA LEU A 98 6.22 -4.92 10.56
C LEU A 98 7.50 -4.87 11.43
N VAL A 99 8.70 -4.94 10.85
CA VAL A 99 9.96 -4.76 11.61
C VAL A 99 10.07 -3.36 12.20
N SER A 100 10.58 -3.24 13.42
CA SER A 100 10.66 -1.97 14.17
C SER A 100 11.48 -0.87 13.48
N ASP A 101 12.44 -1.24 12.63
CA ASP A 101 13.31 -0.31 11.89
C ASP A 101 12.70 0.19 10.57
N ASN A 102 11.48 -0.24 10.22
CA ASN A 102 10.80 0.25 9.02
C ASN A 102 10.14 1.62 9.28
N LEU A 103 10.63 2.66 8.60
CA LEU A 103 10.10 4.03 8.65
C LEU A 103 8.59 4.11 8.37
N HIS A 104 8.06 3.21 7.54
CA HIS A 104 6.65 3.20 7.15
C HIS A 104 5.77 2.28 8.01
N ARG A 105 6.35 1.56 8.97
CA ARG A 105 5.64 0.57 9.81
C ARG A 105 4.39 1.17 10.44
N ARG A 106 4.54 2.32 11.13
CA ARG A 106 3.42 2.95 11.85
C ARG A 106 2.31 3.37 10.88
N ALA A 107 2.67 4.05 9.80
CA ALA A 107 1.69 4.46 8.78
C ALA A 107 0.94 3.27 8.17
N LEU A 108 1.63 2.15 7.93
CA LEU A 108 1.00 0.92 7.41
C LEU A 108 0.02 0.34 8.43
N ILE A 109 0.45 0.17 9.69
CA ILE A 109 -0.40 -0.31 10.78
C ILE A 109 -1.66 0.55 10.91
N ASP A 110 -1.49 1.87 10.97
CA ASP A 110 -2.61 2.80 11.14
C ASP A 110 -3.63 2.66 10.00
N GLN A 111 -3.16 2.53 8.74
CA GLN A 111 -4.05 2.32 7.59
C GLN A 111 -4.70 0.93 7.57
N ILE A 112 -4.04 -0.10 8.09
CA ILE A 112 -4.59 -1.46 8.20
C ILE A 112 -5.73 -1.48 9.21
N VAL A 113 -5.47 -0.93 10.40
CA VAL A 113 -6.42 -0.89 11.52
C VAL A 113 -7.59 0.03 11.23
N ALA A 114 -7.34 1.21 10.67
CA ALA A 114 -8.38 2.22 10.46
C ALA A 114 -9.25 1.98 9.22
N THR A 115 -8.76 1.27 8.19
CA THR A 115 -9.46 1.20 6.90
C THR A 115 -9.33 -0.15 6.20
N ALA A 116 -8.11 -0.66 5.97
CA ALA A 116 -7.93 -1.78 5.06
C ALA A 116 -8.58 -3.08 5.54
N LEU A 117 -8.50 -3.40 6.83
CA LEU A 117 -9.11 -4.60 7.40
C LEU A 117 -10.60 -4.42 7.74
N PRO A 118 -11.05 -3.27 8.30
CA PRO A 118 -12.48 -3.01 8.49
C PRO A 118 -13.31 -3.08 7.19
N GLU A 119 -12.74 -2.67 6.06
CA GLU A 119 -13.39 -2.80 4.74
C GLU A 119 -13.34 -4.23 4.17
N SER A 120 -12.46 -5.10 4.68
CA SER A 120 -12.38 -6.48 4.23
C SER A 120 -13.47 -7.32 4.88
N THR A 121 -14.31 -7.92 4.05
CA THR A 121 -15.35 -8.88 4.48
C THR A 121 -14.83 -10.32 4.54
N ASP A 122 -13.55 -10.55 4.23
CA ASP A 122 -12.99 -11.89 4.14
C ASP A 122 -12.36 -12.35 5.47
N PRO A 123 -12.83 -13.46 6.07
CA PRO A 123 -12.33 -13.93 7.35
C PRO A 123 -10.85 -14.35 7.33
N ASP A 124 -10.32 -14.76 6.18
CA ASP A 124 -8.91 -15.13 6.05
C ASP A 124 -8.00 -13.90 6.11
N ASP A 125 -8.43 -12.76 5.55
CA ASP A 125 -7.71 -11.49 5.67
C ASP A 125 -7.55 -11.10 7.15
N VAL A 126 -8.62 -11.25 7.92
CA VAL A 126 -8.63 -10.99 9.36
C VAL A 126 -7.70 -11.97 10.09
N SER A 127 -7.84 -13.26 9.83
CA SER A 127 -7.05 -14.33 10.47
C SER A 127 -5.54 -14.14 10.25
N VAL A 128 -5.13 -13.82 9.03
CA VAL A 128 -3.70 -13.63 8.71
C VAL A 128 -3.18 -12.33 9.32
N THR A 129 -3.95 -11.25 9.30
CA THR A 129 -3.55 -9.98 9.91
C THR A 129 -3.38 -10.09 11.42
N VAL A 130 -4.31 -10.77 12.11
CA VAL A 130 -4.22 -11.05 13.55
C VAL A 130 -2.95 -11.86 13.87
N LYS A 131 -2.67 -12.92 13.11
CA LYS A 131 -1.45 -13.72 13.28
C LYS A 131 -0.18 -12.90 13.05
N ALA A 132 -0.18 -12.03 12.05
CA ALA A 132 0.94 -11.14 11.77
C ALA A 132 1.20 -10.17 12.93
N PHE A 133 0.15 -9.55 13.48
CA PHE A 133 0.27 -8.62 14.61
C PHE A 133 0.76 -9.31 15.88
N LEU A 134 0.26 -10.52 16.16
CA LEU A 134 0.76 -11.35 17.27
C LEU A 134 2.24 -11.68 17.12
N THR A 135 2.66 -12.06 15.91
CA THR A 135 4.07 -12.41 15.61
C THR A 135 4.98 -11.19 15.69
N ALA A 136 4.47 -10.01 15.35
CA ALA A 136 5.20 -8.74 15.38
C ALA A 136 5.15 -8.02 16.75
N ASP A 137 4.61 -8.67 17.78
CA ASP A 137 4.45 -8.14 19.14
C ASP A 137 3.71 -6.79 19.17
N LEU A 138 2.55 -6.74 18.50
CA LEU A 138 1.67 -5.57 18.38
C LEU A 138 0.34 -5.76 19.14
N PRO A 139 0.34 -5.92 20.48
CA PRO A 139 -0.87 -6.23 21.23
C PRO A 139 -1.86 -5.06 21.28
N ILE A 140 -1.39 -3.81 21.28
CA ILE A 140 -2.24 -2.62 21.38
C ILE A 140 -3.05 -2.44 20.09
N GLU A 141 -2.35 -2.48 18.96
CA GLU A 141 -2.91 -2.38 17.61
C GLU A 141 -3.89 -3.53 17.34
N LEU A 142 -3.58 -4.73 17.83
CA LEU A 142 -4.48 -5.88 17.72
C LEU A 142 -5.78 -5.67 18.48
N ILE A 143 -5.74 -5.11 19.68
CA ILE A 143 -6.95 -4.81 20.46
C ILE A 143 -7.81 -3.79 19.72
N GLU A 144 -7.21 -2.68 19.27
CA GLU A 144 -7.93 -1.64 18.52
C GLU A 144 -8.60 -2.20 17.25
N LEU A 145 -7.89 -3.07 16.53
CA LEU A 145 -8.39 -3.74 15.34
C LEU A 145 -9.60 -4.64 15.65
N LEU A 146 -9.51 -5.45 16.71
CA LEU A 146 -10.59 -6.34 17.11
C LEU A 146 -11.80 -5.54 17.61
N GLU A 147 -11.60 -4.44 18.33
CA GLU A 147 -12.69 -3.55 18.72
C GLU A 147 -13.43 -3.02 17.48
N LYS A 148 -12.71 -2.53 16.47
CA LYS A 148 -13.33 -2.02 15.23
C LYS A 148 -14.11 -3.09 14.47
N ILE A 149 -13.56 -4.30 14.32
CA ILE A 149 -14.20 -5.36 13.51
C ILE A 149 -15.36 -6.02 14.26
N ILE A 150 -15.26 -6.19 15.58
CA ILE A 150 -16.25 -6.92 16.38
C ILE A 150 -17.34 -5.98 16.92
N ILE A 151 -16.98 -4.74 17.28
CA ILE A 151 -17.85 -3.82 18.03
C ILE A 151 -18.54 -2.77 17.14
N GLU A 152 -18.04 -2.46 15.93
CA GLU A 152 -18.78 -1.63 14.95
C GLU A 152 -19.51 -2.51 13.92
N PRO A 153 -20.73 -3.05 14.20
CA PRO A 153 -21.59 -3.54 13.16
C PRO A 153 -22.28 -2.33 12.50
N SER A 154 -21.55 -1.62 11.65
CA SER A 154 -22.14 -0.64 10.72
C SER A 154 -21.79 -1.02 9.28
N PHE A 155 -22.22 -2.22 8.88
CA PHE A 155 -22.71 -2.38 7.51
C PHE A 155 -24.15 -1.86 7.51
N VAL A 156 -24.36 -0.61 7.13
CA VAL A 156 -25.16 -0.08 5.99
C VAL A 156 -25.09 1.44 6.04
#